data_AF-A0A1T5DZP1-F1
#
_entry.id   AF-A0A1T5DZP1-F1
#
_cell.length_a   1.000
_cell.length_b   1.000
_cell.length_c   1.000
_cell.angle_alpha   90.00
_cell.angle_beta   90.00
_cell.angle_gamma   90.00
#
_symmetry.space_group_name_H-M   'P 1'
#
loop_
_entity.id
_entity.type
_entity.pdbx_description
1 polymer ?
#
loop_
_entity_poly.entity_id
_entity_poly.type
_entity_poly.pdbx_seq_one_letter_code
_entity_poly.pdbx_strand_id
1 'polypeptide(L)'
;MKDLNQFKFRGKRGEKNLLIITLYPVDYDNFLSRIALQNIDAIARDYDYDGWIISSICPLKDLRKLNSVQFIHPVIIYYRITMLKNLLSEKDINIRDVWLAWGDGVENENRQYLKAAIGHLYGTLLEFDLRYWCISRTRRANPRDASPETLRGIIPEIEPPTLVKFDFQHYVQRRELELKPRITIQ
;
A
#
# COMPACT_ATOMS: atom_id res chain seq x y z
N MET A 1 -0.59 -15.92 -18.36
CA MET A 1 -1.60 -14.85 -18.46
C MET A 1 -2.73 -14.92 -17.41
N LYS A 2 -3.00 -16.06 -16.74
CA LYS A 2 -4.07 -16.15 -15.71
C LYS A 2 -3.80 -15.30 -14.44
N ASP A 3 -2.54 -14.99 -14.11
CA ASP A 3 -2.18 -14.29 -12.86
C ASP A 3 -2.22 -12.76 -12.92
N LEU A 4 -2.44 -12.16 -14.10
CA LEU A 4 -2.53 -10.70 -14.24
C LEU A 4 -3.88 -10.14 -13.74
N ASN A 5 -4.89 -11.00 -13.58
CA ASN A 5 -6.30 -10.59 -13.48
C ASN A 5 -6.91 -10.53 -12.07
N GLN A 6 -6.18 -10.85 -11.00
CA GLN A 6 -6.77 -10.78 -9.66
C GLN A 6 -6.28 -9.55 -8.89
N PHE A 7 -6.77 -8.37 -9.28
CA PHE A 7 -6.85 -7.30 -8.30
C PHE A 7 -7.93 -7.69 -7.30
N LYS A 8 -7.54 -7.76 -6.04
CA LYS A 8 -8.47 -8.03 -4.96
C LYS A 8 -8.25 -6.96 -3.90
N PHE A 9 -9.28 -6.17 -3.67
CA PHE A 9 -9.48 -5.59 -2.37
C PHE A 9 -9.80 -6.74 -1.42
N ARG A 10 -9.16 -6.73 -0.26
CA ARG A 10 -9.51 -7.63 0.84
C ARG A 10 -9.79 -6.76 2.04
N GLY A 11 -10.78 -7.13 2.84
CA GLY A 11 -11.16 -6.27 3.94
C GLY A 11 -12.36 -6.77 4.69
N LYS A 12 -12.64 -6.07 5.78
CA LYS A 12 -13.86 -6.15 6.55
C LYS A 12 -14.52 -4.78 6.45
N ARG A 13 -15.71 -4.72 5.86
CA ARG A 13 -16.45 -3.46 5.76
C ARG A 13 -17.01 -3.10 7.14
N GLY A 14 -16.79 -1.86 7.54
CA GLY A 14 -17.41 -1.23 8.71
C GLY A 14 -18.07 0.10 8.33
N GLU A 15 -18.45 0.89 9.32
CA GLU A 15 -18.93 2.27 9.13
C GLU A 15 -17.77 3.27 9.06
N LYS A 16 -16.61 2.99 9.67
CA LYS A 16 -15.39 3.81 9.66
C LYS A 16 -14.23 2.95 9.16
N ASN A 17 -13.90 3.06 7.88
CA ASN A 17 -12.93 2.17 7.25
C ASN A 17 -11.52 2.79 7.17
N LEU A 18 -10.51 2.01 7.55
CA LEU A 18 -9.10 2.29 7.29
C LEU A 18 -8.67 1.67 5.95
N LEU A 19 -8.09 2.45 5.05
CA LEU A 19 -7.53 1.94 3.79
C LEU A 19 -6.02 1.68 3.95
N ILE A 20 -5.60 0.43 3.85
CA ILE A 20 -4.20 0.01 3.87
C ILE A 20 -3.69 -0.11 2.43
N ILE A 21 -2.66 0.66 2.09
CA ILE A 21 -2.06 0.65 0.75
C ILE A 21 -0.65 0.08 0.83
N THR A 22 -0.47 -1.04 0.14
CA THR A 22 0.83 -1.71 -0.02
C THR A 22 1.31 -1.59 -1.46
N LEU A 23 2.61 -1.78 -1.66
CA LEU A 23 3.21 -1.79 -3.00
C LEU A 23 3.55 -3.18 -3.52
N TYR A 24 3.62 -4.18 -2.64
CA TYR A 24 3.93 -5.56 -3.02
C TYR A 24 2.66 -6.39 -2.99
N PRO A 25 2.52 -7.38 -3.87
CA PRO A 25 1.42 -8.31 -3.77
C PRO A 25 1.55 -9.09 -2.47
N VAL A 26 0.44 -9.17 -1.75
CA VAL A 26 0.34 -9.98 -0.54
C VAL A 26 -0.34 -11.29 -0.92
N ASP A 27 0.25 -12.41 -0.48
CA ASP A 27 -0.32 -13.73 -0.67
C ASP A 27 -1.36 -14.03 0.41
N TYR A 28 -2.55 -13.43 0.30
CA TYR A 28 -3.53 -13.42 1.39
C TYR A 28 -4.02 -14.80 1.87
N ASP A 29 -3.67 -15.88 1.18
CA ASP A 29 -4.09 -17.24 1.51
C ASP A 29 -3.01 -18.03 2.27
N ASN A 30 -1.78 -17.52 2.36
CA ASN A 30 -0.73 -18.15 3.18
C ASN A 30 -0.90 -17.81 4.69
N PHE A 31 -0.35 -18.68 5.55
CA PHE A 31 -0.48 -18.56 7.02
C PHE A 31 0.01 -17.20 7.54
N LEU A 32 1.17 -16.75 7.05
CA LEU A 32 1.76 -15.47 7.39
C LEU A 32 0.81 -14.31 7.07
N SER A 33 0.20 -14.27 5.89
CA SER A 33 -0.74 -13.21 5.54
C SER A 33 -1.97 -13.23 6.42
N ARG A 34 -2.46 -14.40 6.88
CA ARG A 34 -3.57 -14.44 7.84
C ARG A 34 -3.21 -13.77 9.16
N ILE A 35 -1.98 -13.96 9.66
CA ILE A 35 -1.49 -13.26 10.85
C ILE A 35 -1.43 -11.75 10.59
N ALA A 36 -0.88 -11.31 9.46
CA ALA A 36 -0.85 -9.89 9.09
C ALA A 36 -2.27 -9.27 9.08
N LEU A 37 -3.27 -9.98 8.52
CA LEU A 37 -4.65 -9.49 8.50
C LEU A 37 -5.29 -9.44 9.90
N GLN A 38 -4.98 -10.40 10.78
CA GLN A 38 -5.42 -10.36 12.19
C GLN A 38 -4.83 -9.16 12.93
N ASN A 39 -3.56 -8.85 12.67
CA ASN A 39 -2.90 -7.70 13.26
C ASN A 39 -3.44 -6.38 12.71
N ILE A 40 -3.71 -6.31 11.40
CA ILE A 40 -4.38 -5.15 10.79
C ILE A 40 -5.74 -4.93 11.45
N ASP A 41 -6.52 -5.99 11.66
CA ASP A 41 -7.82 -5.89 12.33
C ASP A 41 -7.70 -5.40 13.78
N ALA A 42 -6.71 -5.90 14.53
CA ALA A 42 -6.45 -5.44 15.89
C ALA A 42 -6.05 -3.95 15.92
N ILE A 43 -5.10 -3.54 15.07
CA ILE A 43 -4.66 -2.15 14.97
C ILE A 43 -5.81 -1.23 14.52
N ALA A 44 -6.62 -1.65 13.55
CA ALA A 44 -7.79 -0.87 13.13
C ALA A 44 -8.72 -0.61 14.32
N ARG A 45 -9.03 -1.66 15.11
CA ARG A 45 -9.87 -1.55 16.30
C ARG A 45 -9.27 -0.65 17.38
N ASP A 46 -7.97 -0.76 17.64
CA ASP A 46 -7.28 0.07 18.64
C ASP A 46 -7.32 1.58 18.30
N TYR A 47 -7.61 1.92 17.05
CA TYR A 47 -7.70 3.30 16.55
C TYR A 47 -9.12 3.71 16.13
N ASP A 48 -10.16 3.05 16.69
CA ASP A 48 -11.58 3.37 16.46
C ASP A 48 -12.07 3.19 15.00
N TYR A 49 -11.41 2.30 14.24
CA TYR A 49 -11.92 1.80 12.98
C TYR A 49 -12.62 0.45 13.20
N ASP A 50 -13.84 0.31 12.71
CA ASP A 50 -14.63 -0.93 12.76
C ASP A 50 -14.53 -1.74 11.47
N GLY A 51 -13.90 -1.16 10.44
CA GLY A 51 -13.59 -1.81 9.18
C GLY A 51 -12.23 -1.40 8.61
N TRP A 52 -11.75 -2.20 7.67
CA TRP A 52 -10.50 -1.95 6.96
C TRP A 52 -10.50 -2.60 5.60
N ILE A 53 -9.78 -2.00 4.66
CA ILE A 53 -9.59 -2.50 3.29
C ILE A 53 -8.10 -2.45 2.99
N ILE A 54 -7.50 -3.57 2.59
CA ILE A 54 -6.14 -3.62 2.09
C ILE A 54 -6.12 -3.77 0.57
N SER A 55 -5.22 -3.03 -0.07
CA SER A 55 -4.95 -3.09 -1.49
C SER A 55 -3.46 -3.06 -1.78
N SER A 56 -3.09 -3.67 -2.90
CA SER A 56 -1.72 -3.64 -3.42
C SER A 56 -1.68 -3.01 -4.79
N ILE A 57 -0.81 -2.02 -4.96
CA ILE A 57 -0.68 -1.29 -6.22
C ILE A 57 0.05 -2.12 -7.29
N CYS A 58 0.97 -3.01 -6.91
CA CYS A 58 1.71 -3.81 -7.89
C CYS A 58 1.34 -5.30 -7.80
N PRO A 59 0.96 -5.94 -8.93
CA PRO A 59 0.35 -7.27 -8.89
C PRO A 59 1.34 -8.45 -8.85
N LEU A 60 2.65 -8.25 -9.01
CA LEU A 60 3.55 -9.35 -9.40
C LEU A 60 4.44 -9.85 -8.26
N LYS A 61 4.18 -11.11 -7.84
CA LYS A 61 4.81 -11.79 -6.68
C LYS A 61 6.32 -11.86 -6.76
N ASP A 62 6.89 -11.86 -7.96
CA ASP A 62 8.34 -11.79 -8.10
C ASP A 62 8.74 -11.35 -9.52
N LEU A 63 9.11 -10.07 -9.68
CA LEU A 63 9.58 -9.53 -10.95
C LEU A 63 11.07 -9.75 -11.19
N ARG A 64 11.81 -10.33 -10.24
CA ARG A 64 13.22 -10.71 -10.45
C ARG A 64 13.42 -11.69 -11.62
N LYS A 65 12.33 -12.37 -12.05
CA LYS A 65 12.33 -13.38 -13.12
C LYS A 65 11.79 -12.88 -14.46
N LEU A 66 11.34 -11.63 -14.55
CA LEU A 66 10.65 -11.10 -15.74
C LEU A 66 11.41 -9.87 -16.27
N ASN A 67 12.60 -10.10 -16.83
CA ASN A 67 13.43 -9.08 -17.47
C ASN A 67 12.77 -8.40 -18.69
N SER A 68 11.56 -8.80 -19.10
CA SER A 68 10.95 -8.43 -20.38
C SER A 68 9.72 -7.53 -20.30
N VAL A 69 9.33 -7.03 -19.12
CA VAL A 69 7.98 -6.47 -18.92
C VAL A 69 7.96 -5.02 -18.41
N GLN A 70 9.01 -4.24 -18.69
CA GLN A 70 9.11 -2.84 -18.25
C GLN A 70 7.90 -1.97 -18.68
N PHE A 71 7.32 -2.23 -19.86
CA PHE A 71 6.21 -1.44 -20.42
C PHE A 71 4.84 -1.72 -19.79
N ILE A 72 4.62 -2.90 -19.20
CA ILE A 72 3.32 -3.25 -18.60
C ILE A 72 3.18 -2.63 -17.20
N HIS A 73 4.29 -2.29 -16.54
CA HIS A 73 4.26 -1.73 -15.18
C HIS A 73 3.48 -0.42 -15.07
N PRO A 74 3.74 0.62 -15.88
CA PRO A 74 3.03 1.89 -15.75
C PRO A 74 1.52 1.73 -15.97
N VAL A 75 1.11 0.93 -16.96
CA VAL A 75 -0.31 0.69 -17.27
C VAL A 75 -1.04 0.00 -16.13
N ILE A 76 -0.46 -1.07 -15.57
CA ILE A 76 -1.12 -1.76 -14.45
C ILE A 76 -1.14 -0.87 -13.20
N ILE A 77 -0.04 -0.19 -12.88
CA ILE A 77 0.02 0.74 -11.75
C ILE A 77 -1.03 1.83 -11.90
N TYR A 78 -1.16 2.41 -13.09
CA TYR A 78 -2.19 3.39 -13.40
C TYR A 78 -3.60 2.83 -13.17
N TYR A 79 -3.88 1.65 -13.72
CA TYR A 79 -5.18 0.99 -13.54
C TYR A 79 -5.49 0.74 -12.05
N ARG A 80 -4.50 0.27 -11.27
CA ARG A 80 -4.67 -0.03 -9.82
C ARG A 80 -4.91 1.22 -9.00
N ILE A 81 -4.18 2.30 -9.30
CA ILE A 81 -4.38 3.61 -8.68
C ILE A 81 -5.76 4.18 -9.07
N THR A 82 -6.20 3.97 -10.31
CA THR A 82 -7.55 4.37 -10.76
C THR A 82 -8.62 3.60 -9.99
N MET A 83 -8.45 2.31 -9.74
CA MET A 83 -9.39 1.54 -8.91
C MET A 83 -9.41 2.01 -7.46
N LEU A 84 -8.26 2.41 -6.90
CA LEU A 84 -8.20 3.03 -5.56
C LEU A 84 -8.94 4.37 -5.53
N LYS A 85 -8.76 5.20 -6.56
CA LYS A 85 -9.51 6.46 -6.72
C LYS A 85 -11.01 6.22 -6.74
N ASN A 86 -11.47 5.21 -7.51
CA ASN A 86 -12.88 4.85 -7.55
C ASN A 86 -13.37 4.41 -6.17
N LEU A 87 -12.64 3.52 -5.48
CA LEU A 87 -12.97 3.08 -4.11
C LEU A 87 -13.13 4.26 -3.14
N LEU A 88 -12.22 5.24 -3.19
CA LEU A 88 -12.27 6.43 -2.34
C LEU A 88 -13.42 7.39 -2.68
N SER A 89 -13.92 7.32 -3.92
CA SER A 89 -15.06 8.13 -4.36
C SER A 89 -16.42 7.52 -3.95
N GLU A 90 -16.43 6.23 -3.57
CA GLU A 90 -17.63 5.54 -3.10
C GLU A 90 -18.00 5.97 -1.67
N LYS A 91 -19.03 6.81 -1.55
CA LYS A 91 -19.49 7.37 -0.26
C LYS A 91 -19.84 6.29 0.76
N ASP A 92 -20.42 5.18 0.30
CA ASP A 92 -20.89 4.10 1.16
C ASP A 92 -19.75 3.26 1.77
N ILE A 93 -18.52 3.44 1.30
CA ILE A 93 -17.34 2.77 1.84
C ILE A 93 -16.75 3.57 3.02
N ASN A 94 -17.02 4.89 3.11
CA ASN A 94 -16.61 5.75 4.22
C ASN A 94 -15.15 5.49 4.70
N ILE A 95 -14.19 5.65 3.78
CA ILE A 95 -12.75 5.58 4.08
C ILE A 95 -12.37 6.87 4.78
N ARG A 96 -11.92 6.75 6.04
CA ARG A 96 -11.55 7.91 6.87
C ARG A 96 -10.09 8.28 6.74
N ASP A 97 -9.26 7.27 6.63
CA ASP A 97 -7.82 7.39 6.79
C ASP A 97 -7.09 6.35 5.93
N VAL A 98 -5.83 6.66 5.62
CA VAL A 98 -4.97 5.77 4.83
C VAL A 98 -3.76 5.36 5.66
N TRP A 99 -3.51 4.06 5.75
CA TRP A 99 -2.27 3.50 6.25
C TRP A 99 -1.38 3.06 5.08
N LEU A 100 -0.24 3.72 4.92
CA LEU A 100 0.77 3.39 3.93
C LEU A 100 1.73 2.31 4.49
N ALA A 101 2.04 1.27 3.71
CA ALA A 101 2.85 0.14 4.19
C ALA A 101 3.65 -0.54 3.06
N TRP A 102 4.89 -0.10 2.82
CA TRP A 102 5.74 -0.69 1.76
C TRP A 102 7.19 -0.99 2.16
N GLY A 103 7.73 -0.45 3.23
CA GLY A 103 9.08 -0.77 3.69
C GLY A 103 10.20 -0.41 2.68
N ASP A 104 11.39 -0.97 2.88
CA ASP A 104 12.60 -0.57 2.15
C ASP A 104 12.79 -1.26 0.80
N GLY A 105 11.91 -2.19 0.43
CA GLY A 105 12.01 -2.88 -0.86
C GLY A 105 11.92 -1.95 -2.07
N VAL A 106 11.39 -0.73 -1.88
CA VAL A 106 11.23 0.31 -2.92
C VAL A 106 12.55 0.93 -3.32
N GLU A 107 13.59 0.72 -2.53
CA GLU A 107 14.93 1.24 -2.77
C GLU A 107 15.78 0.32 -3.64
N ASN A 108 15.26 -0.87 -3.99
CA ASN A 108 15.96 -1.77 -4.88
C ASN A 108 16.03 -1.17 -6.29
N GLU A 109 17.22 -1.13 -6.88
CA GLU A 109 17.46 -0.57 -8.22
C GLU A 109 16.63 -1.27 -9.31
N ASN A 110 16.34 -2.56 -9.14
CA ASN A 110 15.48 -3.32 -10.07
C ASN A 110 13.99 -3.06 -9.85
N ARG A 111 13.62 -2.14 -8.95
CA ARG A 111 12.24 -1.83 -8.57
C ARG A 111 11.93 -0.33 -8.62
N GLN A 112 12.64 0.43 -9.46
CA GLN A 112 12.40 1.88 -9.63
C GLN A 112 10.93 2.21 -10.00
N TYR A 113 10.24 1.30 -10.68
CA TYR A 113 8.81 1.44 -10.98
C TYR A 113 7.93 1.62 -9.72
N LEU A 114 8.37 1.14 -8.56
CA LEU A 114 7.68 1.34 -7.28
C LEU A 114 7.78 2.77 -6.78
N LYS A 115 8.92 3.44 -7.01
CA LYS A 115 9.09 4.86 -6.67
C LYS A 115 8.16 5.73 -7.52
N ALA A 116 8.08 5.43 -8.82
CA ALA A 116 7.12 6.06 -9.72
C ALA A 116 5.67 5.79 -9.28
N ALA A 117 5.34 4.57 -8.84
CA ALA A 117 4.02 4.23 -8.31
C ALA A 117 3.66 5.07 -7.08
N ILE A 118 4.61 5.32 -6.17
CA ILE A 118 4.37 6.13 -4.97
C ILE A 118 4.06 7.57 -5.34
N GLY A 119 4.84 8.18 -6.23
CA GLY A 119 4.59 9.55 -6.67
C GLY A 119 3.22 9.70 -7.35
N HIS A 120 2.88 8.78 -8.26
CA HIS A 120 1.58 8.77 -8.92
C HIS A 120 0.41 8.51 -7.95
N LEU A 121 0.62 7.60 -6.98
CA LEU A 121 -0.36 7.37 -5.91
C LEU A 121 -0.62 8.67 -5.16
N TYR A 122 0.42 9.33 -4.66
CA TYR A 122 0.28 10.60 -3.95
C TYR A 122 -0.44 11.65 -4.79
N GLY A 123 -0.01 11.83 -6.05
CA GLY A 123 -0.66 12.76 -6.98
C GLY A 123 -2.16 12.49 -7.16
N THR A 124 -2.57 11.23 -7.16
CA THR A 124 -3.99 10.83 -7.23
C THR A 124 -4.73 11.07 -5.92
N LEU A 125 -4.09 10.79 -4.79
CA LEU A 125 -4.71 10.91 -3.47
C LEU A 125 -4.86 12.37 -3.00
N LEU A 126 -4.15 13.33 -3.63
CA LEU A 126 -4.30 14.77 -3.39
C LEU A 126 -5.74 15.29 -3.61
N GLU A 127 -6.53 14.60 -4.42
CA GLU A 127 -7.94 14.96 -4.67
C GLU A 127 -8.85 14.70 -3.44
N PHE A 128 -8.34 14.01 -2.42
CA PHE A 128 -9.10 13.58 -1.26
C PHE A 128 -8.50 14.19 0.02
N ASP A 129 -9.36 14.61 0.95
CA ASP A 129 -8.95 15.08 2.28
C ASP A 129 -8.68 13.87 3.20
N LEU A 130 -7.53 13.22 2.98
CA LEU A 130 -7.11 12.02 3.69
C LEU A 130 -5.98 12.33 4.66
N ARG A 131 -6.02 11.70 5.83
CA ARG A 131 -4.85 11.65 6.73
C ARG A 131 -4.09 10.36 6.50
N TYR A 132 -2.77 10.47 6.48
CA TYR A 132 -1.88 9.37 6.19
C TYR A 132 -1.18 8.90 7.47
N TRP A 133 -1.13 7.59 7.64
CA TRP A 133 -0.58 6.90 8.77
C TRP A 133 0.43 5.86 8.33
N CYS A 134 1.33 5.50 9.23
CA CYS A 134 2.12 4.28 9.16
C CYS A 134 2.32 3.77 10.58
N ILE A 135 2.62 2.48 10.73
CA ILE A 135 2.91 1.89 12.04
C ILE A 135 4.30 2.27 12.59
N SER A 136 5.22 2.63 11.70
CA SER A 136 6.56 3.13 12.00
C SER A 136 7.27 3.46 10.68
N ARG A 137 8.44 4.09 10.79
CA ARG A 137 9.32 4.36 9.65
C ARG A 137 10.53 3.45 9.70
N THR A 138 11.01 3.01 8.54
CA THR A 138 12.30 2.33 8.42
C THR A 138 13.45 3.33 8.62
N ARG A 139 14.70 2.84 8.65
CA ARG A 139 15.89 3.70 8.68
C ARG A 139 15.99 4.63 7.46
N ARG A 140 15.38 4.24 6.33
CA ARG A 140 15.30 5.06 5.11
C ARG A 140 14.04 5.91 5.06
N ALA A 141 13.34 6.06 6.19
CA ALA A 141 12.11 6.82 6.33
C ALA A 141 10.92 6.32 5.48
N ASN A 142 10.98 5.07 5.00
CA ASN A 142 9.83 4.44 4.34
C ASN A 142 8.80 4.03 5.39
N PRO A 143 7.48 4.11 5.12
CA PRO A 143 6.48 3.54 6.00
C PRO A 143 6.67 2.02 6.06
N ARG A 144 6.86 1.47 7.26
CA ARG A 144 7.16 0.05 7.43
C ARG A 144 6.03 -0.81 6.86
N ASP A 145 6.39 -1.95 6.28
CA ASP A 145 5.43 -2.85 5.65
C ASP A 145 4.45 -3.46 6.67
N ALA A 146 3.35 -4.01 6.16
CA ALA A 146 2.34 -4.71 6.95
C ALA A 146 2.66 -6.23 7.03
N SER A 147 3.93 -6.61 7.05
CA SER A 147 4.31 -8.02 7.17
C SER A 147 4.11 -8.54 8.60
N PRO A 148 3.90 -9.84 8.82
CA PRO A 148 3.77 -10.41 10.17
C PRO A 148 4.99 -10.18 11.07
N GLU A 149 6.18 -10.19 10.47
CA GLU A 149 7.44 -9.89 11.14
C GLU A 149 7.44 -8.47 11.70
N THR A 150 6.82 -7.54 10.96
CA THR A 150 6.63 -6.16 11.39
C THR A 150 5.45 -5.99 12.36
N LEU A 151 4.36 -6.73 12.18
CA LEU A 151 3.06 -6.45 12.78
C LEU A 151 2.75 -7.16 14.11
N ARG A 152 3.75 -7.68 14.82
CA ARG A 152 3.59 -8.65 15.93
C ARG A 152 2.96 -9.96 15.44
N GLY A 153 3.78 -10.92 15.08
CA GLY A 153 3.26 -12.23 14.68
C GLY A 153 4.19 -13.41 14.92
N ILE A 154 5.47 -13.15 15.18
CA ILE A 154 6.50 -14.19 15.34
C ILE A 154 7.49 -13.84 16.46
N ILE A 155 7.72 -12.54 16.72
CA ILE A 155 8.68 -12.08 17.74
C ILE A 155 7.90 -11.37 18.86
N PRO A 156 7.74 -12.00 20.05
CA PRO A 156 6.93 -11.47 21.16
C PRO A 156 7.50 -10.19 21.81
N GLU A 157 8.73 -9.80 21.48
CA GLU A 157 9.45 -8.66 22.07
C GLU A 157 9.18 -7.33 21.35
N ILE A 158 8.39 -7.33 20.26
CA ILE A 158 8.09 -6.10 19.51
C ILE A 158 6.89 -5.41 20.16
N GLU A 159 7.07 -4.15 20.56
CA GLU A 159 6.00 -3.27 21.04
C GLU A 159 4.81 -3.20 20.06
N PRO A 160 3.59 -2.91 20.53
CA PRO A 160 2.43 -2.78 19.65
C PRO A 160 2.72 -1.72 18.58
N PRO A 161 2.57 -2.05 17.29
CA PRO A 161 2.69 -1.03 16.26
C PRO A 161 1.60 0.02 16.47
N THR A 162 2.01 1.23 16.83
CA THR A 162 1.13 2.39 16.93
C THR A 162 1.06 3.11 15.59
N LEU A 163 -0.15 3.44 15.11
CA LEU A 163 -0.28 4.33 13.96
C LEU A 163 0.27 5.71 14.31
N VAL A 164 1.33 6.10 13.61
CA VAL A 164 1.93 7.42 13.66
C VAL A 164 1.60 8.17 12.38
N LYS A 165 1.39 9.49 12.51
CA LYS A 165 1.17 10.35 11.34
C LYS A 165 2.33 10.22 10.37
N PHE A 166 2.01 10.09 9.10
CA PHE A 166 2.97 10.02 8.02
C PHE A 166 2.80 11.24 7.12
N ASP A 167 3.81 12.09 7.05
CA ASP A 167 3.79 13.24 6.15
C ASP A 167 4.12 12.77 4.72
N PHE A 168 3.07 12.38 3.98
CA PHE A 168 3.23 11.84 2.64
C PHE A 168 3.72 12.90 1.65
N GLN A 169 3.30 14.15 1.83
CA GLN A 169 3.77 15.27 1.04
C GLN A 169 5.28 15.46 1.19
N HIS A 170 5.76 15.60 2.43
CA HIS A 170 7.18 15.76 2.71
C HIS A 170 7.98 14.55 2.20
N TYR A 171 7.46 13.34 2.37
CA TYR A 171 8.09 12.13 1.87
C TYR A 171 8.28 12.16 0.34
N VAL A 172 7.23 12.55 -0.40
CA VAL A 172 7.27 12.64 -1.87
C VAL A 172 8.20 13.74 -2.35
N GLN A 173 8.12 14.92 -1.73
CA GLN A 173 8.95 16.08 -2.08
C GLN A 173 10.44 15.81 -1.83
N ARG A 174 10.79 15.30 -0.65
CA ARG A 174 12.19 14.99 -0.27
C ARG A 174 12.84 13.97 -1.21
N ARG A 175 12.02 13.12 -1.82
CA ARG A 175 12.47 12.04 -2.72
C ARG A 175 12.33 12.39 -4.20
N GLU A 176 11.86 13.61 -4.50
CA GLU A 176 11.69 14.11 -5.86
C GLU A 176 10.85 13.17 -6.73
N LEU A 177 9.79 12.57 -6.16
CA LEU A 177 8.96 11.60 -6.87
C LEU A 177 7.98 12.30 -7.82
N GLU A 178 7.84 11.76 -9.03
CA GLU A 178 6.95 12.31 -10.04
C GLU A 178 5.48 12.00 -9.74
N LEU A 179 4.63 13.02 -9.80
CA LEU A 179 3.22 12.91 -9.44
C LEU A 179 2.33 12.34 -10.55
N LYS A 180 2.83 12.31 -11.78
CA LYS A 180 2.09 11.86 -12.96
C LYS A 180 2.86 10.74 -13.65
N PRO A 181 2.16 9.75 -14.22
CA PRO A 181 2.83 8.69 -14.96
C PRO A 181 3.45 9.27 -16.23
N ARG A 182 4.73 8.96 -16.48
CA ARG A 182 5.32 9.12 -17.81
C ARG A 182 4.83 7.97 -18.70
N ILE A 183 3.72 8.20 -19.40
CA ILE A 183 3.24 7.27 -20.42
C ILE A 183 3.84 7.72 -21.75
N THR A 184 4.97 7.12 -22.12
CA THR A 184 5.50 7.28 -23.47
C THR A 184 4.79 6.26 -24.35
N ILE A 185 3.92 6.71 -25.26
CA ILE A 185 3.39 5.85 -26.32
C ILE A 185 4.45 5.87 -27.42
N GLN A 186 5.08 4.71 -27.67
CA GLN A 186 5.93 4.49 -28.84
C GLN A 186 5.11 3.79 -29.93
#